data_AF-A0A7S0WSJ4-F1
#
_entry.id   AF-A0A7S0WSJ4-F1
#
_cell.length_a   1.000
_cell.length_b   1.000
_cell.length_c   1.000
_cell.angle_alpha   90.00
_cell.angle_beta   90.00
_cell.angle_gamma   90.00
#
_symmetry.space_group_name_H-M   'P 1'
#
loop_
_entity.id
_entity.type
_entity.pdbx_description
1 polymer ?
#
loop_
_entity_poly.entity_id
_entity_poly.type
_entity_poly.pdbx_seq_one_letter_code
_entity_poly.pdbx_strand_id
1 'polypeptide(L)'
;PTFDAKGIETVRRDACPAVVKLLEGCLRCLFTTRDLSQVKAYLTRQWSKILGGRVSLQDFVFSKEVRLGTYSAAAAAPPPAAVVAGRAMAADPRAETPF
;
A
#
# COMPACT_ATOMS: atom_id res chain seq x y z
N PRO A 1 9.60 -16.92 -17.88
CA PRO A 1 8.56 -15.98 -18.38
C PRO A 1 8.65 -14.65 -17.62
N THR A 2 8.37 -13.53 -18.28
CA THR A 2 8.38 -12.20 -17.66
C THR A 2 6.97 -11.86 -17.16
N PHE A 3 6.86 -11.31 -15.96
CA PHE A 3 5.59 -10.83 -15.44
C PHE A 3 5.34 -9.42 -15.96
N ASP A 4 4.45 -9.28 -16.95
CA ASP A 4 4.03 -7.97 -17.45
C ASP A 4 2.69 -7.57 -16.84
N ALA A 5 2.69 -6.45 -16.12
CA ALA A 5 1.53 -5.91 -15.44
C ALA A 5 1.22 -4.51 -15.97
N LYS A 6 -0.03 -4.27 -16.33
CA LYS A 6 -0.52 -2.98 -16.82
C LYS A 6 -1.71 -2.53 -15.98
N GLY A 7 -1.61 -1.34 -15.37
CA GLY A 7 -2.71 -0.68 -14.65
C GLY A 7 -3.16 -1.32 -13.33
N ILE A 8 -2.79 -2.58 -13.06
CA ILE A 8 -3.12 -3.28 -11.81
C ILE A 8 -2.25 -2.82 -10.64
N GLU A 9 -2.62 -3.21 -9.43
CA GLU A 9 -2.02 -2.74 -8.18
C GLU A 9 -0.53 -3.05 -8.08
N THR A 10 -0.01 -4.06 -8.79
CA THR A 10 1.43 -4.38 -8.77
C THR A 10 2.32 -3.28 -9.34
N VAL A 11 1.76 -2.37 -10.17
CA VAL A 11 2.51 -1.24 -10.76
C VAL A 11 2.04 0.12 -10.22
N ARG A 12 1.00 0.16 -9.39
CA ARG A 12 0.50 1.39 -8.79
C ARG A 12 1.25 1.70 -7.49
N ARG A 13 1.51 2.99 -7.23
CA ARG A 13 2.20 3.48 -6.02
C ARG A 13 1.26 3.87 -4.89
N ASP A 14 -0.04 3.66 -5.09
CA ASP A 14 -1.09 4.23 -4.26
C ASP A 14 -1.62 3.23 -3.19
N ALA A 15 -1.02 2.04 -3.11
CA ALA A 15 -1.23 1.03 -2.08
C ALA A 15 0.07 0.74 -1.30
N CYS A 16 -0.02 0.02 -0.19
CA CYS A 16 1.17 -0.40 0.55
C CYS A 16 1.88 -1.60 -0.13
N PRO A 17 3.20 -1.79 0.08
CA PRO A 17 3.96 -2.87 -0.54
C PRO A 17 3.39 -4.29 -0.31
N ALA A 18 2.70 -4.52 0.81
CA ALA A 18 2.05 -5.79 1.11
C ALA A 18 1.05 -6.19 0.02
N VAL A 19 0.24 -5.25 -0.48
CA VAL A 19 -0.76 -5.50 -1.54
C VAL A 19 -0.08 -5.94 -2.84
N VAL A 20 0.96 -5.22 -3.25
CA VAL A 20 1.76 -5.51 -4.45
C VAL A 20 2.32 -6.93 -4.38
N LYS A 21 3.02 -7.27 -3.29
CA LYS A 21 3.64 -8.59 -3.08
C LYS A 21 2.63 -9.72 -3.05
N LEU A 22 1.49 -9.51 -2.38
CA LEU A 22 0.40 -10.49 -2.31
C LEU A 22 -0.19 -10.76 -3.68
N LEU A 23 -0.59 -9.71 -4.41
CA LEU A 23 -1.21 -9.82 -5.73
C LEU A 23 -0.26 -10.48 -6.74
N GLU A 24 1.01 -10.05 -6.79
CA GLU A 24 1.99 -10.65 -7.67
C GLU A 24 2.21 -12.13 -7.33
N GLY A 25 2.34 -12.48 -6.04
CA GLY A 25 2.47 -13.87 -5.60
C GLY A 25 1.26 -14.74 -5.98
N CYS A 26 0.04 -14.21 -5.87
CA CYS A 26 -1.18 -14.88 -6.31
C CYS A 26 -1.16 -15.14 -7.82
N LEU A 27 -0.85 -14.13 -8.62
CA LEU A 27 -0.83 -14.25 -10.09
C LEU A 27 0.27 -15.19 -10.55
N ARG A 28 1.45 -15.14 -9.94
CA ARG A 28 2.54 -16.10 -10.21
C ARG A 28 2.14 -17.52 -9.89
N CYS A 29 1.50 -17.75 -8.74
CA CYS A 29 0.98 -19.07 -8.36
C CYS A 29 -0.03 -19.54 -9.41
N LEU A 30 -1.04 -18.73 -9.72
CA LEU A 30 -2.09 -19.05 -10.69
C LEU A 30 -1.53 -19.37 -12.08
N PHE A 31 -0.60 -18.56 -12.60
CA PHE A 31 -0.05 -18.77 -13.94
C PHE A 31 0.91 -19.97 -14.02
N THR A 32 1.56 -20.32 -12.91
CA THR A 32 2.47 -21.47 -12.86
C THR A 32 1.70 -22.77 -12.71
N THR A 33 0.70 -22.81 -11.82
CA THR A 33 0.02 -24.06 -11.43
C THR A 33 -1.33 -24.24 -12.08
N ARG A 34 -1.99 -23.15 -12.48
CA ARG A 34 -3.39 -23.09 -12.93
C ARG A 34 -4.39 -23.67 -11.91
N ASP A 35 -4.00 -23.69 -10.63
CA ASP A 35 -4.77 -24.30 -9.56
C ASP A 35 -5.17 -23.26 -8.51
N LEU A 36 -6.48 -23.00 -8.45
CA LEU A 36 -7.07 -22.05 -7.50
C LEU A 36 -6.99 -22.53 -6.04
N SER A 37 -6.87 -23.84 -5.80
CA SER A 37 -6.71 -24.39 -4.45
C SER A 37 -5.36 -23.97 -3.86
N GLN A 38 -4.31 -23.95 -4.69
CA GLN A 38 -2.98 -23.48 -4.29
C GLN A 38 -2.95 -21.96 -4.08
N VAL A 39 -3.68 -21.19 -4.91
CA VAL A 39 -3.83 -19.74 -4.70
C VAL A 39 -4.53 -19.47 -3.36
N LYS A 40 -5.61 -20.19 -3.06
CA LYS A 40 -6.31 -20.12 -1.76
C LYS A 40 -5.37 -20.45 -0.60
N ALA A 41 -4.63 -21.56 -0.69
CA ALA A 41 -3.68 -21.96 0.34
C ALA A 41 -2.57 -20.92 0.55
N TYR A 42 -2.08 -20.29 -0.54
CA TYR A 42 -1.13 -19.18 -0.47
C TYR A 42 -1.71 -17.98 0.29
N LEU A 43 -2.90 -17.50 -0.11
CA LEU A 43 -3.57 -16.36 0.50
C LEU A 43 -3.87 -16.59 1.98
N THR A 44 -4.47 -17.74 2.32
CA THR A 44 -4.78 -18.08 3.72
C THR A 44 -3.53 -18.08 4.59
N ARG A 45 -2.39 -18.58 4.08
CA ARG A 45 -1.10 -18.51 4.78
C ARG A 45 -0.62 -17.07 4.98
N GLN A 46 -0.70 -16.22 3.96
CA GLN A 46 -0.27 -14.82 4.10
C GLN A 46 -1.16 -14.06 5.08
N TRP A 47 -2.48 -14.20 4.99
CA TRP A 47 -3.39 -13.58 5.95
C TRP A 47 -3.16 -14.07 7.39
N SER A 48 -2.89 -15.35 7.58
CA SER A 48 -2.55 -15.89 8.91
C SER A 48 -1.24 -15.33 9.48
N LYS A 49 -0.29 -14.92 8.62
CA LYS A 49 0.91 -14.19 9.07
C LYS A 49 0.56 -12.76 9.47
N ILE A 50 -0.27 -12.08 8.69
CA ILE A 50 -0.71 -10.70 8.94
C ILE A 50 -1.48 -10.62 10.26
N LEU A 51 -2.50 -11.47 10.43
CA LEU A 51 -3.31 -11.52 11.65
C LEU A 51 -2.49 -11.92 12.88
N GLY A 52 -1.46 -12.74 12.69
CA GLY A 52 -0.52 -13.12 13.74
C GLY A 52 0.62 -12.12 13.97
N GLY A 53 0.64 -10.96 13.31
CA GLY A 53 1.71 -9.96 13.44
C GLY A 53 3.10 -10.41 12.95
N ARG A 54 3.19 -11.52 12.22
CA ARG A 54 4.44 -12.11 11.72
C ARG A 54 4.82 -11.54 10.34
N VAL A 55 4.81 -10.23 10.22
CA VAL A 55 5.06 -9.48 8.98
C VAL A 55 5.87 -8.22 9.27
N SER A 56 6.61 -7.72 8.28
CA SER A 56 7.33 -6.46 8.42
C SER A 56 6.35 -5.29 8.37
N LEU A 57 6.40 -4.39 9.36
CA LEU A 57 5.64 -3.15 9.37
C LEU A 57 5.94 -2.27 8.14
N GLN A 58 7.16 -2.35 7.60
CA GLN A 58 7.55 -1.59 6.41
C GLN A 58 6.67 -1.91 5.19
N ASP A 59 6.14 -3.13 5.10
CA ASP A 59 5.25 -3.53 4.01
C ASP A 59 3.85 -2.92 4.11
N PHE A 60 3.53 -2.30 5.25
CA PHE A 60 2.24 -1.65 5.52
C PHE A 60 2.34 -0.12 5.52
N VAL A 61 3.51 0.44 5.18
CA VAL A 61 3.70 1.88 5.06
C VAL A 61 3.07 2.37 3.76
N PHE A 62 2.21 3.38 3.87
CA PHE A 62 1.66 4.10 2.73
C PHE A 62 2.54 5.31 2.41
N SER A 63 2.83 5.51 1.12
CA SER A 63 3.54 6.68 0.62
C SER A 63 2.62 7.44 -0.35
N LYS A 64 2.19 8.63 0.05
CA LYS A 64 1.27 9.46 -0.74
C LYS A 64 1.82 10.88 -0.82
N GLU A 65 1.75 11.45 -2.00
CA GLU A 65 2.07 12.85 -2.23
C GLU A 65 1.09 13.74 -1.46
N VAL A 66 1.63 14.75 -0.77
CA VAL A 66 0.86 15.73 0.00
C VAL A 66 1.07 17.10 -0.63
N ARG A 67 -0.02 17.77 -1.00
CA ARG A 67 -0.02 19.12 -1.57
C ARG A 67 -0.78 20.05 -0.63
N LEU A 68 -0.12 20.49 0.44
CA LEU A 68 -0.73 21.42 1.39
C LEU A 68 -1.12 22.72 0.67
N GLY A 69 -2.28 23.28 1.05
CA GLY A 69 -2.84 24.47 0.40
C GLY A 69 -3.68 24.21 -0.85
N THR A 70 -3.61 23.03 -1.48
CA THR A 70 -4.45 22.70 -2.65
C THR A 70 -5.73 21.93 -2.29
N TYR A 71 -5.87 21.50 -1.03
CA TYR A 71 -7.04 20.76 -0.58
C TYR A 71 -8.22 21.69 -0.33
N SER A 72 -9.40 21.30 -0.83
CA SER A 72 -10.63 22.09 -0.68
C SER A 72 -11.04 22.21 0.80
N ALA A 73 -11.33 23.44 1.23
CA ALA A 73 -11.90 23.72 2.54
C ALA A 73 -13.34 23.18 2.69
N ALA A 74 -14.02 22.85 1.58
CA ALA A 74 -15.35 22.24 1.60
C ALA A 74 -15.31 20.71 1.80
N ALA A 75 -14.14 20.09 1.76
CA ALA A 75 -14.01 18.66 2.02
C ALA A 75 -14.24 18.37 3.51
N ALA A 76 -14.95 17.29 3.82
CA ALA A 76 -15.23 16.89 5.21
C ALA A 76 -13.95 16.61 6.02
N ALA A 77 -12.88 16.15 5.35
CA ALA A 77 -11.55 16.02 5.94
C ALA A 77 -10.47 16.04 4.85
N PRO A 78 -9.25 16.53 5.16
CA PRO A 78 -8.11 16.38 4.26
C PRO A 78 -7.64 14.91 4.21
N PRO A 79 -6.87 14.51 3.18
CA PRO A 79 -6.33 13.15 3.08
C PRO A 79 -5.52 12.77 4.34
N PRO A 80 -5.48 11.48 4.73
CA PRO A 80 -4.76 11.06 5.94
C PRO A 80 -3.27 11.48 5.96
N ALA A 81 -2.61 11.44 4.80
CA ALA A 81 -1.23 11.88 4.67
C ALA A 81 -1.06 13.39 4.96
N ALA A 82 -2.04 14.22 4.57
CA ALA A 82 -2.05 15.65 4.88
C ALA A 82 -2.30 15.92 6.37
N VAL A 83 -3.15 15.11 7.03
CA VAL A 83 -3.34 15.17 8.49
C VAL A 83 -2.02 14.86 9.22
N VAL A 84 -1.32 13.80 8.80
CA VAL A 84 -0.03 13.40 9.39
C VAL A 84 1.03 14.49 9.18
N ALA A 85 1.13 15.04 7.96
CA ALA A 85 2.04 16.14 7.65
C ALA A 85 1.74 17.39 8.49
N GLY A 86 0.47 17.80 8.60
CA GLY A 86 0.07 18.94 9.42
C GLY A 86 0.39 18.75 10.91
N ARG A 87 0.23 17.53 11.44
CA ARG A 87 0.65 17.21 12.81
C ARG A 87 2.17 17.25 13.00
N ALA A 88 2.93 16.77 12.01
CA ALA A 88 4.38 16.84 12.04
C ALA A 88 4.89 18.30 12.05
N MET A 89 4.31 19.15 11.19
CA MET A 89 4.62 20.58 11.14
C MET A 89 4.25 21.33 12.43
N ALA A 90 3.14 20.95 13.07
CA ALA A 90 2.74 21.52 14.36
C ALA A 90 3.71 21.15 15.50
N ALA A 91 4.32 19.97 15.44
CA ALA A 91 5.33 19.53 16.40
C ALA A 91 6.72 20.12 16.11
N ASP A 92 7.09 20.25 14.84
CA ASP A 92 8.32 20.88 14.37
C ASP A 92 8.05 21.65 13.06
N PRO A 93 8.11 22.99 13.07
CA PRO A 93 7.91 23.81 11.87
C PRO A 93 8.87 23.47 10.71
N ARG A 94 10.02 22.84 10.97
CA ARG A 94 10.99 22.43 9.93
C ARG A 94 10.59 21.13 9.22
N ALA A 95 9.56 20.43 9.70
CA ALA A 95 9.04 19.20 9.12
C ALA A 95 8.06 19.45 7.95
N GLU A 96 8.04 20.65 7.38
CA GLU A 96 7.24 20.96 6.20
C GLU A 96 7.55 19.99 5.05
N THR A 97 6.51 19.40 4.46
CA THR A 97 6.66 18.52 3.31
C THR A 97 7.03 19.35 2.08
N PRO A 98 8.20 19.12 1.47
CA PRO A 98 8.59 19.83 0.25
C PRO A 98 7.63 19.47 -0.90
N PHE A 99 7.39 20.45 -1.77
CA PHE A 99 6.52 20.33 -2.94
C PHE A 99 7.07 19.38 -4.00
#